data_AF-J0MW05-F1
#
_entry.id   AF-J0MW05-F1
#
_cell.length_a   1.000
_cell.length_b   1.000
_cell.length_c   1.000
_cell.angle_alpha   90.00
_cell.angle_beta   90.00
_cell.angle_gamma   90.00
#
_symmetry.space_group_name_H-M   'P 1'
#
loop_
_entity.id
_entity.type
_entity.pdbx_description
1 polymer ?
#
loop_
_entity_poly.entity_id
_entity_poly.type
_entity_poly.pdbx_seq_one_letter_code
_entity_poly.pdbx_strand_id
1 'polypeptide(L)'
;MGLFEDVVINAKSAANAVGKKAGQLVDVSKLKISAAELNNEINKKYEALGKAVYDAKKADSDPADLVAEAMVAIDELQDQLKALEEQIQEASAQL
;
A
#
# COMPACT_ATOMS: atom_id res chain seq x y z
N MET A 1 1.94 -21.33 -5.05
CA MET A 1 0.91 -20.28 -4.96
C MET A 1 1.64 -18.99 -4.74
N GLY A 2 1.79 -18.23 -5.82
CA GLY A 2 2.73 -17.11 -5.90
C GLY A 2 2.12 -15.82 -5.38
N LEU A 3 2.98 -14.97 -4.79
CA LEU A 3 2.67 -13.62 -4.34
C LEU A 3 1.94 -12.78 -5.43
N PHE A 4 2.14 -13.13 -6.70
CA PHE A 4 1.45 -12.57 -7.87
C PHE A 4 -0.09 -12.57 -7.79
N GLU A 5 -0.72 -13.56 -7.16
CA GLU A 5 -2.19 -13.59 -7.06
C GLU A 5 -2.71 -12.54 -6.05
N ASP A 6 -1.96 -12.21 -5.00
CA ASP A 6 -2.38 -11.24 -3.98
C ASP A 6 -2.23 -9.78 -4.45
N VAL A 7 -1.16 -9.45 -5.20
CA VAL A 7 -0.86 -8.06 -5.61
C VAL A 7 -1.85 -7.54 -6.67
N VAL A 8 -2.22 -8.39 -7.65
CA VAL A 8 -3.16 -8.02 -8.72
C VAL A 8 -4.57 -7.78 -8.17
N ILE A 9 -4.96 -8.51 -7.12
CA ILE A 9 -6.25 -8.32 -6.45
C ILE A 9 -6.28 -6.99 -5.68
N ASN A 10 -5.17 -6.59 -5.07
CA ASN A 10 -5.11 -5.36 -4.27
C ASN A 10 -5.07 -4.09 -5.14
N ALA A 11 -4.29 -4.07 -6.22
CA ALA A 11 -4.22 -2.94 -7.15
C ALA A 11 -5.58 -2.67 -7.84
N LYS A 12 -6.29 -3.73 -8.24
CA LYS A 12 -7.62 -3.60 -8.87
C LYS A 12 -8.71 -3.21 -7.87
N SER A 13 -8.54 -3.55 -6.59
CA SER A 13 -9.44 -3.15 -5.51
C SER A 13 -9.23 -1.68 -5.12
N ALA A 14 -7.97 -1.23 -5.04
CA ALA A 14 -7.62 0.17 -4.77
C ALA A 14 -8.10 1.12 -5.88
N ALA A 15 -7.87 0.77 -7.16
CA ALA A 15 -8.37 1.56 -8.28
C ALA A 15 -9.90 1.66 -8.33
N ASN A 16 -10.61 0.56 -8.02
CA ASN A 16 -12.08 0.57 -7.92
C ASN A 16 -12.59 1.36 -6.70
N ALA A 17 -11.85 1.37 -5.60
CA ALA A 17 -12.21 2.12 -4.40
C ALA A 17 -12.10 3.64 -4.64
N VAL A 18 -11.09 4.10 -5.37
CA VAL A 18 -10.90 5.52 -5.73
C VAL A 18 -11.92 5.97 -6.79
N GLY A 19 -12.14 5.17 -7.84
CA GLY A 19 -13.07 5.54 -8.93
C GLY A 19 -14.55 5.60 -8.55
N LYS A 20 -15.00 4.79 -7.58
CA LYS A 20 -16.43 4.73 -7.17
C LYS A 20 -16.79 5.74 -6.06
N LYS A 21 -15.80 6.29 -5.35
CA LYS A 21 -16.00 7.15 -4.16
C LYS A 21 -16.02 8.65 -4.45
N ALA A 22 -15.60 9.10 -5.63
CA ALA A 22 -15.63 10.52 -6.02
C ALA A 22 -17.05 11.14 -6.14
N GLY A 23 -18.11 10.32 -6.22
CA GLY A 23 -19.49 10.79 -6.39
C GLY A 23 -20.36 10.83 -5.13
N GLN A 24 -19.82 10.43 -3.98
CA GLN A 24 -20.55 10.42 -2.70
C GLN A 24 -19.72 11.22 -1.71
N LEU A 25 -20.37 12.03 -0.86
CA LEU A 25 -19.74 12.62 0.31
C LEU A 25 -19.19 11.47 1.18
N VAL A 26 -17.97 11.03 0.91
CA VAL A 26 -17.34 10.00 1.71
C VAL A 26 -16.86 10.71 2.96
N ASP A 27 -17.37 10.28 4.11
CA ASP A 27 -16.95 10.82 5.39
C ASP A 27 -15.41 10.86 5.43
N VAL A 28 -14.85 12.05 5.65
CA VAL A 28 -13.40 12.24 5.84
C VAL A 28 -12.85 11.23 6.84
N SER A 29 -13.64 10.84 7.85
CA SER A 29 -13.33 9.78 8.81
C SER A 29 -13.06 8.41 8.16
N LYS A 30 -13.83 8.00 7.14
CA LYS A 30 -13.60 6.74 6.41
C LYS A 30 -12.32 6.80 5.58
N LEU A 31 -12.05 7.94 4.93
CA LEU A 31 -10.81 8.13 4.18
C LEU A 31 -9.60 8.08 5.13
N LYS A 32 -9.67 8.73 6.29
CA LYS A 32 -8.63 8.68 7.33
C LYS A 32 -8.38 7.27 7.87
N ILE A 33 -9.42 6.47 8.07
CA ILE A 33 -9.27 5.05 8.46
C ILE A 33 -8.54 4.27 7.37
N SER A 34 -8.95 4.41 6.10
CA SER A 34 -8.27 3.74 4.99
C SER A 34 -6.80 4.17 4.83
N ALA A 35 -6.48 5.44 5.10
CA ALA A 35 -5.10 5.92 5.11
C ALA A 35 -4.27 5.31 6.25
N ALA A 36 -4.88 5.11 7.42
CA ALA A 36 -4.24 4.43 8.54
C ALA A 36 -4.02 2.92 8.24
N GLU A 37 -4.96 2.27 7.56
CA GLU A 37 -4.84 0.89 7.11
C GLU A 37 -3.70 0.73 6.08
N LEU A 38 -3.63 1.61 5.07
CA LEU A 38 -2.54 1.61 4.09
C LEU A 38 -1.18 1.85 4.76
N ASN A 39 -1.08 2.80 5.69
CA ASN A 39 0.14 3.01 6.47
C ASN A 39 0.55 1.75 7.26
N ASN A 40 -0.42 1.05 7.86
CA ASN A 40 -0.13 -0.20 8.57
C ASN A 40 0.37 -1.29 7.62
N GLU A 41 -0.22 -1.39 6.42
CA GLU A 41 0.21 -2.34 5.40
C GLU A 41 1.64 -2.04 4.91
N ILE A 42 1.95 -0.77 4.62
CA ILE A 42 3.30 -0.32 4.25
C ILE A 42 4.32 -0.72 5.32
N ASN A 43 4.02 -0.48 6.60
CA ASN A 43 4.90 -0.86 7.70
C ASN A 43 5.12 -2.38 7.76
N LYS A 44 4.07 -3.18 7.58
CA LYS A 44 4.18 -4.65 7.51
C LYS A 44 5.05 -5.11 6.33
N LYS A 45 4.98 -4.42 5.19
CA LYS A 45 5.83 -4.72 4.02
C LYS A 45 7.30 -4.41 4.31
N TYR A 46 7.59 -3.28 4.96
CA TYR A 46 8.95 -2.98 5.42
C TYR A 46 9.47 -4.02 6.42
N GLU A 47 8.65 -4.44 7.40
CA GLU A 47 9.01 -5.49 8.35
C GLU A 47 9.30 -6.83 7.65
N ALA A 48 8.45 -7.22 6.70
CA ALA A 48 8.63 -8.44 5.93
C ALA A 48 9.91 -8.39 5.06
N LEU A 49 10.17 -7.26 4.42
CA LEU A 49 11.39 -7.03 3.65
C LEU A 49 12.63 -7.12 4.54
N GLY A 50 12.63 -6.45 5.69
CA GLY A 50 13.74 -6.50 6.64
C GLY A 50 14.02 -7.92 7.14
N LYS A 51 12.97 -8.69 7.41
CA LYS A 51 13.09 -10.11 7.79
C LYS A 51 13.68 -10.95 6.65
N ALA A 52 13.20 -10.77 5.42
CA ALA A 52 13.69 -11.51 4.26
C ALA A 52 15.19 -11.24 4.00
N VAL A 53 15.61 -9.97 4.10
CA VAL A 53 17.03 -9.59 3.96
C VAL A 53 17.88 -10.18 5.09
N TYR A 54 17.39 -10.16 6.33
CA TYR A 54 18.07 -10.77 7.47
C TYR A 54 18.28 -12.27 7.26
N ASP A 55 17.21 -13.00 6.90
CA ASP A 55 17.25 -14.45 6.68
C ASP A 55 18.15 -14.82 5.50
N ALA A 56 18.09 -14.07 4.40
CA ALA A 56 18.97 -14.27 3.25
C ALA A 56 20.43 -14.04 3.62
N LYS A 57 20.74 -12.99 4.38
CA LYS A 57 22.12 -12.72 4.81
C LYS A 57 22.64 -13.80 5.75
N LYS A 58 21.80 -14.34 6.63
CA LYS A 58 22.14 -15.47 7.51
C LYS A 58 22.39 -16.77 6.72
N ALA A 59 21.68 -16.95 5.61
CA ALA A 59 21.82 -18.09 4.71
C ALA A 59 22.95 -17.93 3.66
N ASP A 60 23.67 -16.81 3.68
CA ASP A 60 24.65 -16.41 2.65
C ASP A 60 24.07 -16.46 1.22
N SER A 61 22.80 -16.09 1.09
CA SER A 61 22.06 -15.99 -0.17
C SER A 61 21.90 -14.53 -0.57
N ASP A 62 21.78 -14.28 -1.88
CA ASP A 62 21.47 -12.95 -2.42
C ASP A 62 19.94 -12.73 -2.47
N PRO A 63 19.39 -11.74 -1.75
CA PRO A 63 17.97 -11.43 -1.80
C PRO A 63 17.60 -10.37 -2.86
N ALA A 64 18.50 -9.99 -3.77
CA ALA A 64 18.31 -8.85 -4.69
C ALA A 64 16.93 -8.84 -5.40
N ASP A 65 16.49 -9.96 -5.95
CA ASP A 65 15.20 -10.06 -6.65
C ASP A 65 14.02 -9.82 -5.70
N LEU A 66 14.05 -10.44 -4.51
CA LEU A 66 13.01 -10.28 -3.49
C LEU A 66 12.96 -8.84 -2.98
N VAL A 67 14.11 -8.21 -2.80
CA VAL A 67 14.20 -6.79 -2.42
C VAL A 67 13.59 -5.90 -3.51
N ALA A 68 13.94 -6.13 -4.77
CA ALA A 68 13.42 -5.35 -5.89
C ALA A 68 11.88 -5.47 -5.99
N GLU A 69 11.35 -6.69 -5.87
CA GLU A 69 9.89 -6.93 -5.86
C GLU A 69 9.20 -6.23 -4.68
N ALA A 70 9.78 -6.33 -3.48
CA ALA A 70 9.23 -5.69 -2.29
C ALA A 70 9.23 -4.16 -2.40
N MET A 71 10.27 -3.58 -3.00
CA MET A 71 10.35 -2.13 -3.24
C MET A 71 9.22 -1.66 -4.17
N VAL A 72 9.00 -2.33 -5.30
CA VAL A 72 7.91 -1.99 -6.22
C VAL A 72 6.55 -2.06 -5.51
N ALA A 73 6.30 -3.10 -4.72
CA ALA A 73 5.04 -3.24 -3.99
C ALA A 73 4.85 -2.16 -2.90
N ILE A 74 5.95 -1.72 -2.26
CA ILE A 74 5.92 -0.64 -1.27
C ILE A 74 5.64 0.70 -1.97
N ASP A 75 6.29 0.97 -3.10
CA ASP A 75 6.10 2.20 -3.88
C ASP A 75 4.64 2.32 -4.36
N GLU A 76 4.04 1.22 -4.86
CA GLU A 76 2.63 1.20 -5.25
C GLU A 76 1.67 1.53 -4.08
N LEU A 77 1.94 1.01 -2.89
CA LEU A 77 1.15 1.32 -1.69
C LEU A 77 1.35 2.77 -1.22
N GLN A 78 2.57 3.31 -1.36
CA GLN A 78 2.85 4.71 -1.06
C GLN A 78 2.13 5.65 -2.02
N ASP A 79 2.09 5.33 -3.31
CA ASP A 79 1.33 6.09 -4.31
C ASP A 79 -0.18 6.09 -3.99
N GLN A 80 -0.72 4.93 -3.59
CA GLN A 80 -2.11 4.82 -3.15
C GLN A 80 -2.40 5.64 -1.89
N LEU A 81 -1.50 5.61 -0.90
CA LEU A 81 -1.62 6.41 0.31
C LEU A 81 -1.62 7.90 -0.03
N LYS A 82 -0.69 8.35 -0.88
CA LYS A 82 -0.60 9.74 -1.30
C LYS A 82 -1.87 10.20 -2.01
N ALA A 83 -2.39 9.42 -2.95
CA ALA A 83 -3.64 9.73 -3.64
C ALA A 83 -4.84 9.81 -2.68
N LEU A 84 -4.84 9.01 -1.61
CA LEU A 84 -5.87 9.03 -0.58
C LEU A 84 -5.72 10.24 0.36
N GLU A 85 -4.49 10.63 0.71
CA GLU A 85 -4.20 11.83 1.49
C GLU A 85 -4.60 13.10 0.75
N GLU A 86 -4.34 13.17 -0.56
CA GLU A 86 -4.81 14.27 -1.43
C GLU A 86 -6.34 14.38 -1.41
N GLN A 87 -7.06 13.25 -1.53
CA GLN A 87 -8.52 13.22 -1.40
C GLN A 87 -9.02 13.67 -0.02
N ILE A 88 -8.32 13.31 1.06
CA ILE A 88 -8.65 13.76 2.42
C ILE A 88 -8.49 15.29 2.53
N GLN A 89 -7.41 15.84 1.98
CA GLN A 89 -7.16 17.29 2.00
C GLN A 89 -8.25 18.04 1.24
N GLU A 90 -8.58 17.58 0.03
CA GLU A 90 -9.64 18.18 -0.80
C GLU A 90 -11.01 18.10 -0.10
N ALA A 91 -11.38 16.94 0.43
CA ALA A 91 -12.65 16.75 1.12
C ALA A 91 -12.74 17.55 2.44
N SER A 92 -11.62 17.72 3.14
CA SER A 92 -11.57 18.51 4.38
C SER A 92 -11.61 20.02 4.12
N ALA A 93 -11.11 20.49 2.98
CA ALA A 93 -11.12 21.90 2.60
C ALA A 93 -12.50 22.41 2.13
N GLN A 94 -13.42 21.51 1.84
CA GLN A 94 -14.80 21.81 1.40
C GLN A 94 -15.82 21.85 2.55
N LEU A 95 -15.39 21.53 3.79
CA LEU A 95 -16.19 21.58 5.02
C LEU A 95 -15.98 22.89 5.77
#